data_AF-A0A359N041-F1
#
_entry.id   AF-A0A359N041-F1
#
_cell.length_a   1.000
_cell.length_b   1.000
_cell.length_c   1.000
_cell.angle_alpha   90.00
_cell.angle_beta   90.00
_cell.angle_gamma   90.00
#
_symmetry.space_group_name_H-M   'P 1'
#
loop_
_entity.id
_entity.type
_entity.pdbx_description
1 polymer ?
#
loop_
_entity_poly.entity_id
_entity_poly.type
_entity_poly.pdbx_seq_one_letter_code
_entity_poly.pdbx_strand_id
1 'polypeptide(L)'
;MTLVLLGSVFIYALPAQTLAASSVISSGEAIDITETVNLLSPGEDVDIFAFSGVADTTYELVFASDTAPTMIITPGADMENANDWAYDATAGTVTMNVTYKGIVTDTNDENSELDMFIIALVFSSGDINAGGAPVEMAGAGLATNLLQWMIVPPMPDAPYFGFQLTGTPGTSGFFHMFIPETAIDHISSMSDQELTPESMAVFVDDQQASMSITGVDGGAYIDINITFVEDAVGVSSTSDSIIKKITAGAREPLSLVAKKDTIEKGSTTRLYGWIKRARAGKEVVLYRKLKGESKFTVWKTVETNNAGYYKANYIAKKTAQFKAKYRQNVTDKVKVTVN
;
A
#
# COMPACT_ATOMS: atom_id res chain seq x y z
N MET A 1 -3.88 -50.69 -71.26
CA MET A 1 -3.67 -49.27 -71.62
C MET A 1 -4.84 -48.52 -71.03
N THR A 2 -4.73 -47.79 -69.93
CA THR A 2 -3.79 -46.68 -69.67
C THR A 2 -3.46 -46.57 -68.17
N LEU A 3 -2.24 -46.09 -67.89
CA LEU A 3 -1.59 -45.78 -66.60
C LEU A 3 -2.44 -44.86 -65.67
N VAL A 4 -2.54 -45.14 -64.36
CA VAL A 4 -1.74 -44.63 -63.21
C VAL A 4 -1.83 -43.11 -62.96
N LEU A 5 -2.41 -42.70 -61.83
CA LEU A 5 -1.70 -42.03 -60.73
C LEU A 5 -2.57 -41.94 -59.46
N LEU A 6 -2.16 -42.67 -58.41
CA LEU A 6 -2.59 -42.46 -57.02
C LEU A 6 -1.84 -41.24 -56.47
N GLY A 7 -2.56 -40.18 -56.13
CA GLY A 7 -2.02 -39.03 -55.43
C GLY A 7 -2.07 -39.24 -53.92
N SER A 8 -0.90 -39.45 -53.31
CA SER A 8 -0.70 -39.52 -51.87
C SER A 8 -0.99 -38.17 -51.21
N VAL A 9 -1.91 -38.13 -50.24
CA VAL A 9 -2.07 -36.99 -49.34
C VAL A 9 -1.07 -37.18 -48.19
N PHE A 10 -0.02 -36.35 -48.18
CA PHE A 10 0.84 -36.21 -47.00
C PHE A 10 0.09 -35.39 -45.96
N ILE A 11 -0.40 -36.05 -44.91
CA ILE A 11 -0.79 -35.39 -43.66
C ILE A 11 0.50 -35.10 -42.92
N TYR A 12 0.95 -33.84 -42.94
CA TYR A 12 1.93 -33.39 -41.97
C TYR A 12 1.25 -33.34 -40.60
N ALA A 13 1.55 -34.33 -39.77
CA ALA A 13 1.30 -34.25 -38.34
C ALA A 13 2.22 -33.17 -37.76
N LEU A 14 1.69 -31.95 -37.59
CA LEU A 14 2.29 -30.99 -36.69
C LEU A 14 2.14 -31.51 -35.26
N PRO A 15 3.18 -31.41 -34.42
CA PRO A 15 3.13 -31.90 -33.05
C PRO A 15 2.02 -31.16 -32.29
N ALA A 16 1.20 -31.93 -31.58
CA ALA A 16 0.24 -31.42 -30.62
C ALA A 16 0.99 -30.56 -29.59
N GLN A 17 0.81 -29.24 -29.68
CA GLN A 17 1.08 -28.37 -28.55
C GLN A 17 -0.14 -28.43 -27.64
N THR A 18 0.07 -29.15 -26.54
CA THR A 18 -0.77 -29.13 -25.34
C THR A 18 -1.02 -27.70 -24.87
N LEU A 19 -2.28 -27.45 -24.52
CA LEU A 19 -2.85 -26.22 -23.98
C LEU A 19 -1.91 -25.42 -23.05
N ALA A 20 -1.78 -24.13 -23.34
CA ALA A 20 -2.00 -23.12 -22.31
C ALA A 20 -3.27 -22.38 -22.73
N ALA A 21 -4.40 -22.71 -22.10
CA ALA A 21 -5.53 -21.80 -22.13
C ALA A 21 -5.14 -20.56 -21.31
N SER A 22 -4.55 -19.56 -21.96
CA SER A 22 -4.80 -18.19 -21.51
C SER A 22 -6.19 -17.88 -22.03
N SER A 23 -7.19 -18.05 -21.17
CA SER A 23 -8.48 -17.42 -21.43
C SER A 23 -8.23 -15.92 -21.36
N VAL A 24 -8.02 -15.27 -22.51
CA VAL A 24 -8.27 -13.84 -22.64
C VAL A 24 -9.77 -13.68 -22.49
N ILE A 25 -10.24 -13.65 -21.25
CA ILE A 25 -11.55 -13.10 -20.94
C ILE A 25 -11.28 -11.60 -21.01
N SER A 26 -11.58 -10.98 -22.15
CA SER A 26 -11.83 -9.54 -22.13
C SER A 26 -12.90 -9.35 -21.06
N SER A 27 -12.60 -8.58 -20.01
CA SER A 27 -13.64 -8.08 -19.11
C SER A 27 -14.81 -7.52 -19.95
N GLY A 28 -16.02 -7.50 -19.39
CA GLY A 28 -17.12 -6.78 -20.05
C GLY A 28 -16.66 -5.38 -20.47
N GLU A 29 -17.25 -4.81 -21.53
CA GLU A 29 -16.83 -3.53 -22.12
C GLU A 29 -16.46 -2.53 -21.01
N ALA A 30 -15.20 -2.06 -21.03
CA ALA A 30 -14.73 -1.07 -20.08
C ALA A 30 -15.65 0.16 -20.14
N ILE A 31 -16.11 0.63 -18.99
CA ILE A 31 -16.89 1.87 -18.90
C ILE A 31 -15.91 2.96 -18.48
N ASP A 32 -15.67 3.91 -19.36
CA ASP A 32 -14.99 5.15 -18.99
C ASP A 32 -15.90 5.95 -18.06
N ILE A 33 -15.44 6.17 -16.83
CA ILE A 33 -16.17 6.89 -15.79
C ILE A 33 -15.42 8.15 -15.35
N THR A 34 -14.40 8.59 -16.11
CA THR A 34 -13.54 9.73 -15.79
C THR A 34 -14.35 10.98 -15.46
N GLU A 35 -15.33 11.33 -16.31
CA GLU A 35 -16.20 12.51 -16.09
C GLU A 35 -17.31 12.28 -15.05
N THR A 36 -17.57 11.02 -14.68
CA THR A 36 -18.70 10.65 -13.79
C THR A 36 -18.27 10.59 -12.33
N VAL A 37 -17.01 10.27 -12.07
CA VAL A 37 -16.49 10.12 -10.71
C VAL A 37 -16.01 11.47 -10.17
N ASN A 38 -16.96 12.30 -9.74
CA ASN A 38 -16.67 13.49 -8.92
C ASN A 38 -16.33 13.13 -7.44
N LEU A 39 -16.25 11.82 -7.14
CA LEU A 39 -16.11 11.23 -5.79
C LEU A 39 -14.67 10.82 -5.45
N LEU A 40 -13.83 10.71 -6.46
CA LEU A 40 -12.38 10.58 -6.35
C LEU A 40 -11.90 11.94 -6.82
N SER A 41 -11.08 12.65 -6.06
CA SER A 41 -10.52 13.92 -6.52
C SER A 41 -9.12 13.68 -7.06
N PRO A 42 -8.90 12.96 -8.19
CA PRO A 42 -7.65 13.13 -8.87
C PRO A 42 -7.71 14.48 -9.60
N GLY A 43 -6.56 15.02 -9.96
CA GLY A 43 -6.53 16.21 -10.80
C GLY A 43 -7.14 16.04 -12.17
N GLU A 44 -6.97 17.07 -13.00
CA GLU A 44 -7.31 17.09 -14.44
C GLU A 44 -6.56 16.02 -15.28
N ASP A 45 -5.73 15.17 -14.67
CA ASP A 45 -4.74 14.28 -15.32
C ASP A 45 -4.88 12.80 -14.91
N VAL A 46 -6.11 12.29 -14.77
CA VAL A 46 -6.37 10.86 -14.48
C VAL A 46 -7.53 10.33 -15.30
N ASP A 47 -7.30 9.21 -15.99
CA ASP A 47 -8.34 8.47 -16.70
C ASP A 47 -8.80 7.28 -15.85
N ILE A 48 -10.11 7.09 -15.71
CA ILE A 48 -10.70 6.08 -14.82
C ILE A 48 -11.66 5.17 -15.60
N PHE A 49 -11.37 3.87 -15.54
CA PHE A 49 -12.15 2.82 -16.21
C PHE A 49 -12.73 1.85 -15.20
N ALA A 50 -14.02 1.56 -15.31
CA ALA A 50 -14.71 0.55 -14.53
C ALA A 50 -14.94 -0.73 -15.34
N PHE A 51 -14.81 -1.86 -14.65
CA PHE A 51 -14.97 -3.19 -15.22
C PHE A 51 -15.81 -4.06 -14.31
N SER A 52 -16.75 -4.81 -14.88
CA SER A 52 -17.34 -5.95 -14.21
C SER A 52 -16.51 -7.21 -14.48
N GLY A 53 -16.36 -8.04 -13.47
CA GLY A 53 -15.55 -9.25 -13.54
C GLY A 53 -16.12 -10.38 -12.70
N VAL A 54 -15.43 -11.53 -12.76
CA VAL A 54 -15.65 -12.68 -11.89
C VAL A 54 -14.54 -12.68 -10.85
N ALA A 55 -14.92 -12.64 -9.57
CA ALA A 55 -13.97 -12.56 -8.46
C ALA A 55 -12.86 -13.62 -8.58
N ASP A 56 -11.65 -13.25 -8.18
CA ASP A 56 -10.41 -14.04 -8.26
C ASP A 56 -10.00 -14.47 -9.68
N THR A 57 -10.55 -13.83 -10.72
CA THR A 57 -10.09 -14.00 -12.10
C THR A 57 -9.03 -12.97 -12.44
N THR A 58 -7.94 -13.41 -13.07
CA THR A 58 -6.91 -12.53 -13.65
C THR A 58 -7.31 -12.10 -15.06
N TYR A 59 -7.26 -10.79 -15.30
CA TYR A 59 -7.55 -10.15 -16.56
C TYR A 59 -6.28 -9.53 -17.14
N GLU A 60 -6.04 -9.76 -18.43
CA GLU A 60 -5.06 -9.01 -19.22
C GLU A 60 -5.80 -7.83 -19.87
N LEU A 61 -5.42 -6.62 -19.51
CA LEU A 61 -6.03 -5.39 -19.98
C LEU A 61 -5.07 -4.63 -20.87
N VAL A 62 -5.59 -4.06 -21.96
CA VAL A 62 -4.82 -3.25 -22.92
C VAL A 62 -5.56 -1.94 -23.16
N PHE A 63 -4.91 -0.83 -22.86
CA PHE A 63 -5.42 0.52 -23.07
C PHE A 63 -4.60 1.19 -24.17
N ALA A 64 -5.27 1.87 -25.10
CA ALA A 64 -4.58 2.81 -25.99
C ALA A 64 -4.27 4.07 -25.20
N SER A 65 -3.02 4.55 -25.26
CA SER A 65 -2.60 5.79 -24.64
C SER A 65 -1.46 6.41 -25.44
N ASP A 66 -1.62 7.68 -25.81
CA ASP A 66 -0.58 8.44 -26.52
C ASP A 66 0.55 8.89 -25.58
N THR A 67 0.31 8.84 -24.26
CA THR A 67 1.26 9.26 -23.23
C THR A 67 1.49 8.13 -22.23
N ALA A 68 2.72 8.01 -21.73
CA ALA A 68 3.01 7.06 -20.66
C ALA A 68 2.32 7.52 -19.35
N PRO A 69 1.46 6.71 -18.72
CA PRO A 69 0.98 7.02 -17.39
C PRO A 69 2.16 7.03 -16.41
N THR A 70 2.13 7.96 -15.48
CA THR A 70 3.12 8.06 -14.39
C THR A 70 2.90 6.96 -13.36
N MET A 71 1.64 6.63 -13.05
CA MET A 71 1.31 5.53 -12.14
C MET A 71 -0.01 4.86 -12.50
N ILE A 72 -0.17 3.63 -12.01
CA ILE A 72 -1.41 2.85 -12.15
C ILE A 72 -2.00 2.61 -10.76
N ILE A 73 -3.31 2.81 -10.63
CA ILE A 73 -4.04 2.56 -9.40
C ILE A 73 -5.21 1.63 -9.69
N THR A 74 -5.36 0.54 -8.93
CA THR A 74 -6.31 -0.54 -9.25
C THR A 74 -7.31 -0.84 -8.12
N PRO A 75 -8.26 0.06 -7.80
CA PRO A 75 -9.26 -0.21 -6.77
C PRO A 75 -10.12 -1.43 -7.10
N GLY A 76 -10.23 -2.38 -6.16
CA GLY A 76 -10.95 -3.64 -6.33
C GLY A 76 -10.17 -4.71 -7.09
N ALA A 77 -8.92 -4.45 -7.47
CA ALA A 77 -8.07 -5.39 -8.19
C ALA A 77 -6.66 -5.45 -7.58
N ASP A 78 -6.02 -6.60 -7.72
CA ASP A 78 -4.68 -6.84 -7.23
C ASP A 78 -3.67 -6.89 -8.39
N MET A 79 -2.49 -6.34 -8.14
CA MET A 79 -1.29 -6.44 -8.97
C MET A 79 -0.18 -6.96 -8.05
N GLU A 80 0.03 -8.27 -8.06
CA GLU A 80 0.92 -8.93 -7.11
C GLU A 80 2.39 -8.55 -7.32
N ASN A 81 2.74 -8.04 -8.51
CA ASN A 81 4.09 -7.65 -8.87
C ASN A 81 4.17 -6.24 -9.46
N ALA A 82 5.28 -5.57 -9.17
CA ALA A 82 5.63 -4.27 -9.75
C ALA A 82 5.63 -4.23 -11.29
N ASN A 83 5.94 -5.38 -11.92
CA ASN A 83 6.03 -5.54 -13.36
C ASN A 83 4.72 -6.02 -14.01
N ASP A 84 3.62 -6.04 -13.26
CA ASP A 84 2.32 -6.47 -13.79
C ASP A 84 1.70 -5.42 -14.72
N TRP A 85 2.40 -4.31 -15.02
CA TRP A 85 2.04 -3.38 -16.08
C TRP A 85 3.24 -2.86 -16.85
N ALA A 86 3.01 -2.42 -18.09
CA ALA A 86 4.03 -1.81 -18.94
C ALA A 86 3.40 -0.84 -19.95
N TYR A 87 4.16 0.18 -20.34
CA TYR A 87 3.82 1.07 -21.45
C TYR A 87 4.73 0.79 -22.65
N ASP A 88 4.13 0.48 -23.80
CA ASP A 88 4.82 0.37 -25.08
C ASP A 88 4.64 1.67 -25.87
N ALA A 89 5.69 2.49 -25.90
CA ALA A 89 5.69 3.76 -26.64
C ALA A 89 5.63 3.59 -28.17
N THR A 90 5.99 2.42 -28.70
CA THR A 90 5.93 2.14 -30.15
C THR A 90 4.50 1.81 -30.56
N ALA A 91 3.81 1.02 -29.75
CA ALA A 91 2.41 0.66 -29.96
C ALA A 91 1.43 1.72 -29.46
N GLY A 92 1.85 2.60 -28.54
CA GLY A 92 0.96 3.55 -27.86
C GLY A 92 -0.03 2.83 -26.95
N THR A 93 0.44 1.83 -26.20
CA THR A 93 -0.43 0.97 -25.39
C THR A 93 0.10 0.73 -23.99
N VAL A 94 -0.80 0.74 -23.01
CA VAL A 94 -0.55 0.25 -21.65
C VAL A 94 -1.12 -1.16 -21.54
N THR A 95 -0.29 -2.13 -21.16
CA THR A 95 -0.74 -3.51 -20.89
C THR A 95 -0.60 -3.78 -19.40
N MET A 96 -1.57 -4.46 -18.80
CA MET A 96 -1.49 -4.87 -17.40
C MET A 96 -2.22 -6.19 -17.11
N ASN A 97 -1.73 -6.91 -16.11
CA ASN A 97 -2.38 -8.07 -15.54
C ASN A 97 -2.93 -7.73 -14.16
N VAL A 98 -4.23 -7.91 -13.96
CA VAL A 98 -4.89 -7.59 -12.69
C VAL A 98 -5.78 -8.74 -12.26
N THR A 99 -5.75 -9.09 -10.97
CA THR A 99 -6.66 -10.09 -10.41
C THR A 99 -7.81 -9.40 -9.71
N TYR A 100 -9.05 -9.65 -10.15
CA TYR A 100 -10.22 -9.02 -9.55
C TYR A 100 -10.44 -9.53 -8.11
N LYS A 101 -10.56 -8.62 -7.14
CA LYS A 101 -10.72 -8.93 -5.71
C LYS A 101 -11.99 -8.36 -5.07
N GLY A 102 -12.79 -7.60 -5.81
CA GLY A 102 -13.95 -6.89 -5.26
C GLY A 102 -13.54 -5.60 -4.54
N ILE A 103 -14.43 -4.61 -4.57
CA ILE A 103 -14.28 -3.40 -3.76
C ILE A 103 -14.97 -3.64 -2.42
N VAL A 104 -14.24 -3.38 -1.34
CA VAL A 104 -14.80 -3.36 0.01
C VAL A 104 -15.69 -2.13 0.14
N THR A 105 -16.98 -2.37 0.32
CA THR A 105 -17.96 -1.31 0.57
C THR A 105 -18.41 -1.31 2.02
N ASP A 106 -18.95 -0.17 2.41
CA ASP A 106 -19.67 0.01 3.66
C ASP A 106 -20.95 -0.84 3.61
N THR A 107 -21.12 -1.86 4.45
CA THR A 107 -22.31 -2.08 5.30
C THR A 107 -22.45 -3.52 5.82
N ASN A 108 -23.21 -3.64 6.91
CA ASN A 108 -23.85 -4.85 7.43
C ASN A 108 -24.87 -5.49 6.45
N ASP A 109 -24.61 -5.43 5.15
CA ASP A 109 -25.47 -6.01 4.11
C ASP A 109 -24.61 -7.04 3.37
N GLU A 110 -24.94 -8.33 3.51
CA GLU A 110 -24.17 -9.45 2.93
C GLU A 110 -24.13 -9.44 1.38
N ASN A 111 -24.60 -8.36 0.74
CA ASN A 111 -24.74 -8.18 -0.71
C ASN A 111 -24.16 -6.86 -1.26
N SER A 112 -23.41 -6.07 -0.48
CA SER A 112 -22.97 -4.74 -0.96
C SER A 112 -21.62 -4.72 -1.68
N GLU A 113 -20.98 -5.84 -2.01
CA GLU A 113 -19.80 -5.79 -2.87
C GLU A 113 -20.19 -5.09 -4.19
N LEU A 114 -19.52 -3.97 -4.50
CA LEU A 114 -19.62 -3.45 -5.86
C LEU A 114 -18.95 -4.51 -6.73
N ASP A 115 -19.75 -5.18 -7.56
CA ASP A 115 -19.33 -6.21 -8.53
C ASP A 115 -18.53 -5.60 -9.68
N MET A 116 -17.50 -4.84 -9.33
CA MET A 116 -16.62 -4.16 -10.25
C MET A 116 -15.23 -3.93 -9.65
N PHE A 117 -14.27 -3.71 -10.53
CA PHE A 117 -12.98 -3.12 -10.20
C PHE A 117 -12.73 -1.93 -11.11
N ILE A 118 -11.80 -1.08 -10.69
CA ILE A 118 -11.45 0.16 -11.35
C ILE A 118 -9.98 0.10 -11.71
N ILE A 119 -9.65 0.65 -12.87
CA ILE A 119 -8.29 0.98 -13.28
C ILE A 119 -8.21 2.48 -13.46
N ALA A 120 -7.30 3.12 -12.74
CA ALA A 120 -6.98 4.53 -12.90
C ALA A 120 -5.58 4.68 -13.49
N LEU A 121 -5.50 5.32 -14.65
CA LEU A 121 -4.25 5.72 -15.30
C LEU A 121 -3.96 7.16 -14.87
N VAL A 122 -2.90 7.35 -14.10
CA VAL A 122 -2.55 8.68 -13.58
C VAL A 122 -1.41 9.25 -14.38
N PHE A 123 -1.60 10.47 -14.88
CA PHE A 123 -0.60 11.20 -15.62
C PHE A 123 0.04 12.28 -14.75
N SER A 124 1.21 12.74 -15.16
CA SER A 124 1.93 13.77 -14.42
C SER A 124 1.30 15.13 -14.69
N SER A 125 0.66 15.69 -13.67
CA SER A 125 0.35 17.12 -13.63
C SER A 125 1.62 17.85 -13.19
N GLY A 126 2.17 18.75 -14.01
CA GLY A 126 3.33 19.57 -13.63
C GLY A 126 3.11 20.45 -12.37
N ASP A 127 1.88 20.45 -11.82
CA ASP A 127 1.51 20.99 -10.52
C ASP A 127 1.04 19.86 -9.59
N ILE A 128 1.81 19.57 -8.56
CA ILE A 128 1.50 18.56 -7.52
C ILE A 128 0.20 18.90 -6.77
N ASN A 129 -0.16 20.19 -6.67
CA ASN A 129 -1.39 20.62 -6.00
C ASN A 129 -2.63 20.42 -6.87
N ALA A 130 -2.43 20.23 -8.17
CA ALA A 130 -3.51 19.91 -9.09
C ALA A 130 -3.96 18.45 -8.97
N GLY A 131 -3.23 17.57 -8.25
CA GLY A 131 -3.66 16.21 -7.94
C GLY A 131 -3.17 15.11 -8.89
N GLY A 132 -2.25 15.42 -9.81
CA GLY A 132 -1.50 14.41 -10.58
C GLY A 132 -0.23 13.94 -9.86
N ALA A 133 0.39 12.90 -10.41
CA ALA A 133 1.60 12.31 -9.84
C ALA A 133 2.86 13.10 -10.24
N PRO A 134 3.82 13.34 -9.33
CA PRO A 134 5.11 13.91 -9.73
C PRO A 134 5.82 13.01 -10.75
N VAL A 135 6.52 13.60 -11.72
CA VAL A 135 7.28 12.85 -12.76
C VAL A 135 8.28 11.88 -12.17
N GLU A 136 8.83 12.20 -11.00
CA GLU A 136 9.81 11.37 -10.30
C GLU A 136 9.20 10.07 -9.75
N MET A 137 7.87 10.00 -9.65
CA MET A 137 7.12 8.80 -9.28
C MET A 137 6.74 7.93 -10.48
N ALA A 138 7.26 8.22 -11.68
CA ALA A 138 7.01 7.42 -12.87
C ALA A 138 7.35 5.93 -12.63
N GLY A 139 6.37 5.07 -12.88
CA GLY A 139 6.46 3.63 -12.62
C GLY A 139 5.81 3.19 -11.31
N ALA A 140 5.40 4.11 -10.43
CA ALA A 140 4.74 3.77 -9.18
C ALA A 140 3.37 3.12 -9.40
N GLY A 141 2.88 2.42 -8.38
CA GLY A 141 1.55 1.82 -8.45
C GLY A 141 0.94 1.55 -7.09
N LEU A 142 -0.39 1.48 -7.07
CA LEU A 142 -1.21 1.11 -5.93
C LEU A 142 -2.22 0.04 -6.36
N ALA A 143 -2.18 -1.12 -5.71
CA ALA A 143 -3.29 -2.08 -5.76
C ALA A 143 -3.98 -2.12 -4.39
N THR A 144 -5.30 -2.02 -4.40
CA THR A 144 -6.10 -2.01 -3.17
C THR A 144 -7.52 -2.45 -3.47
N ASN A 145 -8.24 -2.98 -2.49
CA ASN A 145 -9.68 -3.19 -2.58
C ASN A 145 -10.51 -2.04 -1.98
N LEU A 146 -9.90 -0.88 -1.72
CA LEU A 146 -10.58 0.31 -1.23
C LEU A 146 -10.88 1.27 -2.37
N LEU A 147 -12.12 1.77 -2.42
CA LEU A 147 -12.56 2.66 -3.50
C LEU A 147 -11.87 4.03 -3.44
N GLN A 148 -11.77 4.61 -2.24
CA GLN A 148 -11.33 5.99 -2.06
C GLN A 148 -9.86 6.04 -1.68
N TRP A 149 -9.07 6.74 -2.51
CA TRP A 149 -7.64 6.94 -2.35
C TRP A 149 -7.24 8.36 -2.75
N MET A 150 -6.11 8.83 -2.25
CA MET A 150 -5.47 10.08 -2.66
C MET A 150 -3.95 9.92 -2.61
N ILE A 151 -3.25 10.44 -3.61
CA ILE A 151 -1.78 10.40 -3.67
C ILE A 151 -1.20 11.34 -2.59
N VAL A 152 -0.18 10.87 -1.90
CA VAL A 152 0.65 11.66 -0.98
C VAL A 152 2.03 11.81 -1.61
N PRO A 153 2.28 12.92 -2.31
CA PRO A 153 3.54 13.17 -2.99
C PRO A 153 4.65 13.55 -1.99
N PRO A 154 5.92 13.28 -2.32
CA PRO A 154 7.04 13.75 -1.51
C PRO A 154 7.19 15.27 -1.58
N MET A 155 7.46 15.87 -0.42
CA MET A 155 7.71 17.32 -0.27
C MET A 155 8.99 17.56 0.54
N PRO A 156 9.66 18.73 0.41
CA PRO A 156 10.90 19.00 1.14
C PRO A 156 10.82 18.86 2.67
N ASP A 157 9.68 19.18 3.27
CA ASP A 157 9.41 19.04 4.71
C ASP A 157 8.77 17.70 5.09
N ALA A 158 8.40 16.91 4.08
CA ALA A 158 7.78 15.60 4.19
C ALA A 158 8.36 14.66 3.10
N PRO A 159 9.64 14.26 3.21
CA PRO A 159 10.33 13.46 2.20
C PRO A 159 9.89 11.99 2.32
N TYR A 160 8.66 11.72 1.93
CA TYR A 160 8.03 10.40 1.89
C TYR A 160 6.99 10.36 0.77
N PHE A 161 6.72 9.18 0.24
CA PHE A 161 5.71 8.97 -0.78
C PHE A 161 4.68 7.94 -0.33
N GLY A 162 3.42 8.10 -0.70
CA GLY A 162 2.44 7.03 -0.59
C GLY A 162 1.03 7.51 -0.86
N PHE A 163 0.07 7.03 -0.07
CA PHE A 163 -1.35 7.25 -0.32
C PHE A 163 -2.13 7.47 0.98
N GLN A 164 -3.20 8.25 0.90
CA GLN A 164 -4.29 8.23 1.86
C GLN A 164 -5.36 7.31 1.34
N LEU A 165 -5.88 6.45 2.22
CA LEU A 165 -6.98 5.55 1.92
C LEU A 165 -8.14 5.86 2.86
N THR A 166 -9.35 5.83 2.34
CA THR A 166 -10.56 6.01 3.12
C THR A 166 -11.31 4.69 3.18
N GLY A 167 -11.67 4.27 4.39
CA GLY A 167 -12.43 3.06 4.63
C GLY A 167 -13.39 3.20 5.79
N THR A 168 -14.37 2.32 5.86
CA THR A 168 -15.39 2.32 6.89
C THR A 168 -14.87 1.64 8.16
N PRO A 169 -15.23 2.13 9.36
CA PRO A 169 -14.98 1.41 10.61
C PRO A 169 -15.36 -0.07 10.57
N GLY A 170 -14.48 -0.93 11.09
CA GLY A 170 -14.67 -2.38 11.14
C GLY A 170 -14.26 -3.12 9.87
N THR A 171 -14.05 -2.43 8.75
CA THR A 171 -13.61 -3.05 7.50
C THR A 171 -12.09 -3.30 7.48
N SER A 172 -11.68 -4.29 6.69
CA SER A 172 -10.27 -4.52 6.37
C SER A 172 -10.09 -4.65 4.87
N GLY A 173 -8.96 -4.16 4.37
CA GLY A 173 -8.59 -4.23 2.97
C GLY A 173 -7.10 -4.50 2.79
N PHE A 174 -6.69 -4.83 1.57
CA PHE A 174 -5.28 -4.92 1.21
C PHE A 174 -4.79 -3.61 0.59
N PHE A 175 -3.50 -3.39 0.72
CA PHE A 175 -2.77 -2.27 0.15
C PHE A 175 -1.41 -2.77 -0.28
N HIS A 176 -1.21 -2.73 -1.58
CA HIS A 176 0.05 -3.04 -2.22
C HIS A 176 0.55 -1.78 -2.90
N MET A 177 1.78 -1.37 -2.60
CA MET A 177 2.39 -0.21 -3.18
C MET A 177 3.76 -0.54 -3.74
N PHE A 178 3.96 -0.19 -5.01
CA PHE A 178 5.28 -0.22 -5.62
C PHE A 178 5.86 1.19 -5.70
N ILE A 179 7.12 1.31 -5.28
CA ILE A 179 7.90 2.54 -5.30
C ILE A 179 9.11 2.30 -6.21
N PRO A 180 9.19 2.96 -7.38
CA PRO A 180 10.30 2.78 -8.31
C PRO A 180 11.61 3.38 -7.75
N GLU A 181 12.76 2.92 -8.24
CA GLU A 181 14.08 3.45 -7.87
C GLU A 181 14.17 4.98 -8.05
N THR A 182 13.59 5.52 -9.11
CA THR A 182 13.54 6.97 -9.36
C THR A 182 12.84 7.74 -8.23
N ALA A 183 11.78 7.16 -7.66
CA ALA A 183 11.09 7.74 -6.52
C ALA A 183 11.93 7.66 -5.24
N ILE A 184 12.64 6.54 -5.04
CA ILE A 184 13.55 6.36 -3.90
C ILE A 184 14.69 7.39 -3.97
N ASP A 185 15.28 7.59 -5.14
CA ASP A 185 16.34 8.58 -5.38
C ASP A 185 15.85 10.01 -5.13
N HIS A 186 14.62 10.32 -5.57
CA HIS A 186 14.02 11.62 -5.33
C HIS A 186 13.79 11.89 -3.84
N ILE A 187 13.22 10.92 -3.11
CA ILE A 187 13.06 11.00 -1.65
C ILE A 187 14.42 11.07 -0.95
N SER A 188 15.42 10.34 -1.45
CA SER A 188 16.80 10.37 -0.96
C SER A 188 17.38 11.78 -1.04
N SER A 189 17.18 12.46 -2.17
CA SER A 189 17.64 13.82 -2.39
C SER A 189 16.98 14.85 -1.46
N MET A 190 15.67 14.72 -1.21
CA MET A 190 14.92 15.62 -0.32
C MET A 190 15.24 15.40 1.16
N SER A 191 15.58 14.16 1.54
CA SER A 191 15.86 13.81 2.94
C SER A 191 17.32 14.03 3.35
N ASP A 192 18.19 14.48 2.44
CA ASP A 192 19.65 14.54 2.61
C ASP A 192 20.24 13.21 3.11
N GLN A 193 19.65 12.08 2.71
CA GLN A 193 20.04 10.74 3.12
C GLN A 193 20.05 9.81 1.93
N GLU A 194 21.12 9.03 1.77
CA GLU A 194 21.16 7.93 0.80
C GLU A 194 20.15 6.85 1.20
N LEU A 195 19.11 6.68 0.39
CA LEU A 195 18.05 5.71 0.63
C LEU A 195 18.22 4.46 -0.24
N THR A 196 17.89 3.32 0.37
CA THR A 196 17.73 2.02 -0.28
C THR A 196 16.46 1.40 0.30
N PRO A 197 15.84 0.39 -0.34
CA PRO A 197 14.66 -0.28 0.22
C PRO A 197 14.85 -0.72 1.69
N GLU A 198 16.05 -1.18 2.07
CA GLU A 198 16.36 -1.60 3.44
C GLU A 198 16.51 -0.44 4.43
N SER A 199 16.84 0.75 3.93
CA SER A 199 17.00 1.96 4.74
C SER A 199 15.72 2.79 4.82
N MET A 200 14.68 2.40 4.09
CA MET A 200 13.33 2.96 4.17
C MET A 200 12.46 2.23 5.19
N ALA A 201 11.32 2.83 5.52
CA ALA A 201 10.26 2.21 6.29
C ALA A 201 8.89 2.77 5.94
N VAL A 202 7.86 2.00 6.26
CA VAL A 202 6.48 2.46 6.14
C VAL A 202 6.08 3.24 7.39
N PHE A 203 5.27 4.26 7.18
CA PHE A 203 4.62 5.08 8.19
C PHE A 203 3.10 4.97 7.99
N VAL A 204 2.38 4.74 9.09
CA VAL A 204 0.92 4.78 9.13
C VAL A 204 0.55 5.93 10.05
N ASP A 205 -0.16 6.92 9.53
CA ASP A 205 -0.55 8.15 10.24
C ASP A 205 0.65 8.83 10.93
N ASP A 206 1.73 9.00 10.15
CA ASP A 206 3.03 9.57 10.57
C ASP A 206 3.78 8.77 11.65
N GLN A 207 3.28 7.59 12.01
CA GLN A 207 3.97 6.69 12.93
C GLN A 207 4.63 5.56 12.15
N GLN A 208 5.94 5.40 12.34
CA GLN A 208 6.64 4.34 11.65
C GLN A 208 6.07 2.97 12.07
N ALA A 209 5.77 2.12 11.09
CA ALA A 209 5.17 0.81 11.30
C ALA A 209 6.26 -0.29 11.38
N SER A 210 5.97 -1.40 12.06
CA SER A 210 6.89 -2.55 12.19
C SER A 210 6.86 -3.50 11.00
N MET A 211 6.49 -2.97 9.84
CA MET A 211 6.51 -3.68 8.57
C MET A 211 7.82 -3.37 7.86
N SER A 212 8.37 -4.38 7.19
CA SER A 212 9.51 -4.21 6.30
C SER A 212 9.04 -3.75 4.95
N ILE A 213 9.88 -2.98 4.28
CA ILE A 213 9.80 -2.76 2.84
C ILE A 213 10.64 -3.86 2.19
N THR A 214 10.11 -4.47 1.13
CA THR A 214 10.81 -5.50 0.36
C THR A 214 11.48 -4.84 -0.84
N GLY A 215 12.80 -4.95 -0.96
CA GLY A 215 13.50 -4.57 -2.19
C GLY A 215 13.15 -5.55 -3.30
N VAL A 216 12.77 -5.04 -4.46
CA VAL A 216 12.43 -5.81 -5.67
C VAL A 216 13.19 -5.22 -6.86
N ASP A 217 13.17 -5.91 -8.00
CA ASP A 217 13.77 -5.35 -9.21
C ASP A 217 13.07 -4.04 -9.58
N GLY A 218 13.85 -3.00 -9.89
CA GLY A 218 13.34 -1.67 -10.21
C GLY A 218 12.83 -0.85 -9.03
N GLY A 219 12.90 -1.32 -7.77
CA GLY A 219 12.57 -0.49 -6.60
C GLY A 219 12.21 -1.23 -5.32
N ALA A 220 11.08 -0.84 -4.72
CA ALA A 220 10.59 -1.32 -3.44
C ALA A 220 9.11 -1.65 -3.48
N TYR A 221 8.72 -2.72 -2.78
CA TYR A 221 7.34 -3.18 -2.66
C TYR A 221 6.90 -3.20 -1.20
N ILE A 222 5.66 -2.77 -0.98
CA ILE A 222 4.99 -2.72 0.31
C ILE A 222 3.70 -3.49 0.19
N ASP A 223 3.50 -4.45 1.09
CA ASP A 223 2.30 -5.26 1.21
C ASP A 223 1.76 -5.16 2.64
N ILE A 224 0.53 -4.65 2.76
CA ILE A 224 -0.12 -4.36 4.04
C ILE A 224 -1.59 -4.76 3.96
N ASN A 225 -2.05 -5.48 4.99
CA ASN A 225 -3.46 -5.55 5.32
C ASN A 225 -3.82 -4.42 6.31
N ILE A 226 -4.77 -3.58 5.92
CA ILE A 226 -5.22 -2.42 6.70
C ILE A 226 -6.56 -2.74 7.32
N THR A 227 -6.72 -2.43 8.60
CA THR A 227 -8.02 -2.44 9.28
C THR A 227 -8.38 -1.02 9.72
N PHE A 228 -9.59 -0.59 9.42
CA PHE A 228 -10.15 0.69 9.86
C PHE A 228 -10.85 0.48 11.20
N VAL A 229 -10.35 1.06 12.28
CA VAL A 229 -10.85 0.83 13.64
C VAL A 229 -11.37 2.14 14.21
N GLU A 230 -12.62 2.14 14.68
CA GLU A 230 -13.23 3.27 15.38
C GLU A 230 -12.44 3.62 16.65
N ASP A 231 -12.15 4.91 16.83
CA ASP A 231 -11.65 5.41 18.11
C ASP A 231 -12.77 5.34 19.14
N ALA A 232 -12.51 4.70 20.28
CA ALA A 232 -13.51 4.31 21.28
C ALA A 232 -14.08 5.48 22.13
N VAL A 233 -14.30 6.66 21.55
CA VAL A 233 -14.87 7.83 22.24
C VAL A 233 -16.19 8.25 21.59
N GLY A 234 -17.26 7.54 21.98
CA GLY A 234 -18.57 8.13 22.29
C GLY A 234 -19.35 8.86 21.18
N VAL A 235 -20.58 8.35 21.02
CA VAL A 235 -21.77 8.93 20.38
C VAL A 235 -21.93 8.57 18.90
N SER A 236 -23.01 7.82 18.64
CA SER A 236 -23.43 7.36 17.33
C SER A 236 -23.68 8.52 16.36
N SER A 237 -22.93 8.53 15.27
CA SER A 237 -23.36 9.04 13.97
C SER A 237 -23.25 7.90 12.97
N THR A 238 -24.27 7.75 12.14
CA THR A 238 -24.27 6.90 10.96
C THR A 238 -23.14 7.33 10.01
N SER A 239 -22.29 6.38 9.58
CA SER A 239 -21.34 6.46 8.44
C SER A 239 -20.18 7.47 8.50
N ASP A 240 -19.40 7.54 9.58
CA ASP A 240 -18.14 8.33 9.57
C ASP A 240 -16.98 7.49 8.99
N SER A 241 -16.52 7.86 7.80
CA SER A 241 -15.36 7.24 7.14
C SER A 241 -14.06 7.50 7.91
N ILE A 242 -13.17 6.50 7.99
CA ILE A 242 -11.84 6.62 8.59
C ILE A 242 -10.80 6.79 7.47
N ILE A 243 -9.96 7.82 7.59
CA ILE A 243 -8.85 8.07 6.68
C ILE A 243 -7.56 7.53 7.32
N LYS A 244 -6.75 6.80 6.54
CA LYS A 244 -5.41 6.36 6.93
C LYS A 244 -4.38 6.82 5.93
N LYS A 245 -3.31 7.47 6.41
CA LYS A 245 -2.17 7.86 5.59
C LYS A 245 -1.08 6.80 5.67
N ILE A 246 -0.72 6.21 4.54
CA ILE A 246 0.33 5.20 4.42
C ILE A 246 1.41 5.71 3.50
N THR A 247 2.60 5.92 4.05
CA THR A 247 3.72 6.48 3.30
C THR A 247 4.99 5.69 3.56
N ALA A 248 5.96 5.83 2.68
CA ALA A 248 7.29 5.26 2.80
C ALA A 248 8.33 6.36 2.72
N GLY A 249 9.29 6.33 3.65
CA GLY A 249 10.35 7.32 3.73
C GLY A 249 11.54 6.79 4.51
N ALA A 250 12.46 7.69 4.87
CA ALA A 250 13.67 7.35 5.60
C ALA A 250 13.36 6.66 6.95
N ARG A 251 13.94 5.48 7.19
CA ARG A 251 13.80 4.76 8.47
C ARG A 251 14.40 5.58 9.61
N GLU A 252 13.62 5.78 10.67
CA GLU A 252 14.08 6.41 11.90
C GLU A 252 15.21 5.60 12.56
N PRO A 253 16.20 6.27 13.20
CA PRO A 253 17.27 5.58 13.93
C PRO A 253 16.78 4.65 15.04
N LEU A 254 15.67 5.01 15.68
CA LEU A 254 15.01 4.28 16.75
C LEU A 254 13.52 4.64 16.69
N SER A 255 12.65 3.63 16.72
CA SER A 255 11.20 3.83 16.70
C SER A 255 10.53 3.25 17.93
N LEU A 256 9.32 3.69 18.23
CA LEU A 256 8.44 3.03 19.20
C LEU A 256 7.00 3.31 18.78
N VAL A 257 6.16 2.28 18.79
CA VAL A 257 4.72 2.38 18.51
C VAL A 257 3.92 1.40 19.38
N ALA A 258 2.62 1.63 19.50
CA ALA A 258 1.68 0.76 20.20
C ALA A 258 0.78 0.05 19.21
N LYS A 259 0.57 -1.27 19.37
CA LYS A 259 -0.36 -2.05 18.54
C LYS A 259 -1.80 -1.53 18.63
N LYS A 260 -2.17 -1.10 19.83
CA LYS A 260 -3.42 -0.41 20.15
C LYS A 260 -3.07 0.73 21.08
N ASP A 261 -3.45 1.93 20.70
CA ASP A 261 -3.26 3.16 21.46
C ASP A 261 -4.49 3.52 22.31
N THR A 262 -5.65 2.91 22.06
CA THR A 262 -6.82 2.96 22.95
C THR A 262 -7.24 1.56 23.37
N ILE A 263 -7.24 1.29 24.68
CA ILE A 263 -7.55 -0.04 25.24
C ILE A 263 -8.30 0.05 26.57
N GLU A 264 -9.07 -0.98 26.94
CA GLU A 264 -9.78 -1.01 28.22
C GLU A 264 -8.84 -1.24 29.41
N LYS A 265 -9.22 -0.72 30.59
CA LYS A 265 -8.50 -1.01 31.83
C LYS A 265 -8.43 -2.51 32.11
N GLY A 266 -7.21 -2.99 32.40
CA GLY A 266 -6.90 -4.39 32.67
C GLY A 266 -6.49 -5.18 31.42
N SER A 267 -6.79 -4.67 30.21
CA SER A 267 -6.37 -5.30 28.96
C SER A 267 -4.88 -5.07 28.66
N THR A 268 -4.35 -5.76 27.64
CA THR A 268 -2.94 -5.67 27.26
C THR A 268 -2.79 -5.14 25.84
N THR A 269 -1.91 -4.16 25.64
CA THR A 269 -1.39 -3.77 24.32
C THR A 269 0.09 -4.12 24.21
N ARG A 270 0.58 -4.27 22.98
CA ARG A 270 1.99 -4.51 22.69
C ARG A 270 2.62 -3.21 22.21
N LEU A 271 3.66 -2.78 22.91
CA LEU A 271 4.61 -1.80 22.43
C LEU A 271 5.69 -2.52 21.63
N TYR A 272 6.08 -1.97 20.50
CA TYR A 272 7.15 -2.52 19.68
C TYR A 272 7.89 -1.41 18.95
N GLY A 273 9.10 -1.71 18.50
CA GLY A 273 9.93 -0.79 17.74
C GLY A 273 11.14 -1.52 17.17
N TRP A 274 12.01 -0.79 16.50
CA TRP A 274 13.27 -1.30 15.98
C TRP A 274 14.35 -0.23 16.08
N ILE A 275 15.58 -0.66 15.86
CA ILE A 275 16.74 0.22 15.74
C ILE A 275 17.32 0.05 14.34
N LYS A 276 17.56 1.17 13.65
CA LYS A 276 18.18 1.18 12.31
C LYS A 276 19.52 0.43 12.37
N ARG A 277 19.66 -0.60 11.51
CA ARG A 277 20.87 -1.42 11.37
C ARG A 277 21.34 -2.12 12.67
N ALA A 278 20.45 -2.34 13.64
CA ALA A 278 20.79 -3.12 14.83
C ALA A 278 20.77 -4.63 14.56
N ARG A 279 21.63 -5.35 15.30
CA ARG A 279 21.64 -6.81 15.40
C ARG A 279 20.94 -7.25 16.69
N ALA A 280 20.88 -8.56 16.95
CA ALA A 280 20.34 -9.08 18.21
C ALA A 280 21.09 -8.61 19.46
N GLY A 281 20.37 -8.62 20.60
CA GLY A 281 20.91 -8.40 21.93
C GLY A 281 21.26 -6.94 22.23
N LYS A 282 20.70 -5.97 21.51
CA LYS A 282 20.86 -4.55 21.84
C LYS A 282 19.79 -4.14 22.85
N GLU A 283 20.23 -3.62 23.98
CA GLU A 283 19.34 -3.15 25.04
C GLU A 283 18.67 -1.83 24.67
N VAL A 284 17.35 -1.81 24.75
CA VAL A 284 16.52 -0.62 24.59
C VAL A 284 15.79 -0.34 25.90
N VAL A 285 15.93 0.88 26.40
CA VAL A 285 15.29 1.32 27.63
C VAL A 285 13.95 1.96 27.31
N LEU A 286 12.86 1.37 27.80
CA LEU A 286 11.51 1.90 27.69
C LEU A 286 11.18 2.70 28.94
N TYR A 287 10.89 3.98 28.73
CA TYR A 287 10.38 4.88 29.75
C TYR A 287 8.87 4.96 29.69
N ARG A 288 8.23 5.18 30.84
CA ARG A 288 6.79 5.38 30.97
C ARG A 288 6.49 6.58 31.86
N LYS A 289 5.42 7.29 31.54
CA LYS A 289 4.77 8.30 32.37
C LYS A 289 3.28 8.02 32.42
N LEU A 290 2.74 7.68 33.59
CA LEU A 290 1.30 7.48 33.79
C LEU A 290 0.58 8.82 33.92
N LYS A 291 -0.72 8.85 33.57
CA LYS A 291 -1.58 10.01 33.80
C LYS A 291 -1.56 10.40 35.28
N GLY A 292 -1.18 11.65 35.57
CA GLY A 292 -0.97 12.20 36.91
C GLY A 292 0.48 12.22 37.39
N GLU A 293 1.40 11.50 36.73
CA GLU A 293 2.83 11.62 37.02
C GLU A 293 3.42 12.85 36.35
N SER A 294 4.46 13.44 36.94
CA SER A 294 5.14 14.62 36.37
C SER A 294 6.31 14.24 35.46
N LYS A 295 6.99 13.11 35.72
CA LYS A 295 8.21 12.68 35.03
C LYS A 295 8.07 11.30 34.40
N PHE A 296 8.88 11.05 33.37
CA PHE A 296 9.09 9.71 32.83
C PHE A 296 10.03 8.92 33.75
N THR A 297 9.70 7.65 34.00
CA THR A 297 10.53 6.71 34.76
C THR A 297 10.87 5.49 33.90
N VAL A 298 11.98 4.82 34.19
CA VAL A 298 12.32 3.56 33.51
C VAL A 298 11.24 2.54 33.86
N TRP A 299 10.59 2.01 32.83
CA TRP A 299 9.56 0.99 32.99
C TRP A 299 10.10 -0.40 32.71
N LYS A 300 10.84 -0.57 31.61
CA LYS A 300 11.36 -1.87 31.19
C LYS A 300 12.59 -1.71 30.31
N THR A 301 13.55 -2.63 30.40
CA THR A 301 14.60 -2.81 29.38
C THR A 301 14.26 -4.05 28.56
N VAL A 302 14.39 -3.95 27.25
CA VAL A 302 14.14 -5.05 26.31
C VAL A 302 15.31 -5.19 25.36
N GLU A 303 15.46 -6.37 24.75
CA GLU A 303 16.52 -6.62 23.79
C GLU A 303 15.97 -6.75 22.37
N THR A 304 16.78 -6.35 21.40
CA THR A 304 16.48 -6.58 19.98
C THR A 304 16.67 -8.04 19.59
N ASN A 305 15.85 -8.50 18.63
CA ASN A 305 16.06 -9.74 17.90
C ASN A 305 17.10 -9.56 16.77
N ASN A 306 17.35 -10.62 15.99
CA ASN A 306 18.33 -10.61 14.89
C ASN A 306 18.09 -9.53 13.84
N ALA A 307 16.84 -9.12 13.65
CA ALA A 307 16.44 -8.08 12.71
C ALA A 307 16.36 -6.68 13.35
N GLY A 308 16.84 -6.52 14.59
CA GLY A 308 16.86 -5.22 15.27
C GLY A 308 15.52 -4.80 15.89
N TYR A 309 14.51 -5.66 15.89
CA TYR A 309 13.18 -5.39 16.46
C TYR A 309 13.12 -5.76 17.93
N TYR A 310 12.34 -5.00 18.70
CA TYR A 310 12.08 -5.24 20.11
C TYR A 310 10.60 -5.04 20.42
N LYS A 311 10.13 -5.67 21.52
CA LYS A 311 8.73 -5.58 21.93
C LYS A 311 8.56 -5.70 23.45
N ALA A 312 7.52 -5.06 23.98
CA ALA A 312 7.09 -5.15 25.37
C ALA A 312 5.56 -5.17 25.46
N ASN A 313 5.00 -6.00 26.34
CA ASN A 313 3.57 -5.97 26.62
C ASN A 313 3.28 -4.98 27.77
N TYR A 314 2.32 -4.09 27.58
CA TYR A 314 1.82 -3.17 28.59
C TYR A 314 0.40 -3.57 29.00
N ILE A 315 0.21 -3.79 30.30
CA ILE A 315 -1.12 -4.03 30.88
C ILE A 315 -1.69 -2.66 31.30
N ALA A 316 -2.82 -2.28 30.71
CA ALA A 316 -3.49 -1.01 30.95
C ALA A 316 -3.96 -0.88 32.40
N LYS A 317 -3.26 -0.07 33.18
CA LYS A 317 -3.72 0.35 34.52
C LYS A 317 -4.32 1.74 34.51
N LYS A 318 -3.70 2.62 33.72
CA LYS A 318 -4.06 4.03 33.49
C LYS A 318 -3.54 4.44 32.10
N THR A 319 -4.07 5.52 31.55
CA THR A 319 -3.46 6.20 30.39
C THR A 319 -1.98 6.43 30.65
N ALA A 320 -1.15 6.12 29.67
CA ALA A 320 0.31 6.17 29.79
C ALA A 320 0.94 6.78 28.53
N GLN A 321 2.08 7.43 28.71
CA GLN A 321 2.98 7.83 27.62
C GLN A 321 4.26 7.02 27.72
N PHE A 322 4.81 6.62 26.59
CA PHE A 322 6.03 5.82 26.49
C PHE A 322 7.07 6.51 25.61
N LYS A 323 8.34 6.23 25.90
CA LYS A 323 9.49 6.57 25.04
C LYS A 323 10.46 5.41 25.03
N ALA A 324 11.16 5.18 23.93
CA ALA A 324 12.30 4.30 23.89
C ALA A 324 13.59 5.12 23.85
N LYS A 325 14.65 4.57 24.42
CA LYS A 325 16.01 5.11 24.35
C LYS A 325 16.98 4.02 23.96
N TYR A 326 17.83 4.34 22.98
CA TYR A 326 18.99 3.55 22.62
C TYR A 326 20.16 4.49 22.34
N ARG A 327 21.25 4.35 23.11
CA ARG A 327 22.38 5.28 23.07
C ARG A 327 21.90 6.73 23.28
N GLN A 328 22.17 7.62 22.33
CA GLN A 328 21.77 9.02 22.35
C GLN A 328 20.36 9.24 21.74
N ASN A 329 19.81 8.27 21.03
CA ASN A 329 18.50 8.38 20.39
C ASN A 329 17.39 8.17 21.42
N VAL A 330 16.37 9.02 21.37
CA VAL A 330 15.16 8.93 22.17
C VAL A 330 13.98 9.13 21.22
N THR A 331 12.99 8.25 21.27
CA THR A 331 11.80 8.38 20.43
C THR A 331 10.90 9.51 20.91
N ASP A 332 9.99 9.90 20.03
CA ASP A 332 8.81 10.64 20.44
C ASP A 332 7.91 9.83 21.38
N LYS A 333 6.89 10.52 21.92
CA LYS A 333 5.99 9.97 22.93
C LYS A 333 4.90 9.16 22.25
N VAL A 334 4.82 7.88 22.58
CA VAL A 334 3.67 7.04 22.23
C VAL A 334 2.65 7.10 23.36
N LYS A 335 1.42 7.51 23.08
CA LYS A 335 0.33 7.54 24.07
C LYS A 335 -0.50 6.27 23.97
N VAL A 336 -0.80 5.66 25.11
CA VAL A 336 -1.82 4.62 25.25
C VAL A 336 -2.90 5.14 26.17
N THR A 337 -4.06 5.47 25.61
CA THR A 337 -5.30 5.84 26.29
C THR A 337 -5.95 4.60 26.89
N VAL A 338 -6.46 4.75 28.12
CA VAL A 338 -7.17 3.70 28.83
C VAL A 338 -8.59 4.18 29.11
N ASN A 339 -9.56 3.43 28.60
CA ASN A 339 -10.98 3.59 28.89
C ASN A 339 -11.33 2.93 30.22
#